data_AF-A0A1G3QPW7-F1
#
_entry.id   AF-A0A1G3QPW7-F1
#
_cell.length_a   1.000
_cell.length_b   1.000
_cell.length_c   1.000
_cell.angle_alpha   90.00
_cell.angle_beta   90.00
_cell.angle_gamma   90.00
#
_symmetry.space_group_name_H-M   'P 1'
#
loop_
_entity.id
_entity.type
_entity.pdbx_description
1 polymer ?
#
loop_
_entity_poly.entity_id
_entity_poly.type
_entity_poly.pdbx_seq_one_letter_code
_entity_poly.pdbx_strand_id
1 'polypeptide(L)'
;MVINIFKKAEELGCKPPDLITRPVGRTMYGYLRSAAQTVEDGGTLVLDFTGIKVIDSSFIDEMLVKLLLDARESPKVLYIKLRNFSVIAEINIDLVLRSYSIHKNKKIVVITENICQNNVFFIGPLSDQEKDIVEFFRINKSATTDDVVRFSGLAPHAVKRILEELHAMRAVRKNGEGNFLSV
;
A
#
# COMPACT_ATOMS: atom_id res chain seq x y z
N MET A 1 -11.24 7.70 -2.85
CA MET A 1 -12.31 6.70 -3.05
C MET A 1 -12.16 5.58 -2.01
N VAL A 2 -13.26 5.08 -1.46
CA VAL A 2 -13.25 3.94 -0.53
C VAL A 2 -14.07 2.80 -1.13
N ILE A 3 -13.55 1.57 -1.11
CA ILE A 3 -14.24 0.37 -1.59
C ILE A 3 -14.35 -0.63 -0.45
N ASN A 4 -15.59 -0.98 -0.11
CA ASN A 4 -15.87 -2.06 0.83
C ASN A 4 -15.72 -3.41 0.11
N ILE A 5 -14.71 -4.18 0.49
CA ILE A 5 -14.35 -5.44 -0.15
C ILE A 5 -15.42 -6.51 0.07
N PHE A 6 -16.06 -6.52 1.25
CA PHE A 6 -17.13 -7.48 1.55
C PHE A 6 -18.32 -7.30 0.61
N LYS A 7 -18.89 -6.10 0.55
CA LYS A 7 -20.03 -5.79 -0.33
C LYS A 7 -19.70 -6.07 -1.78
N LYS A 8 -18.49 -5.69 -2.20
CA LYS A 8 -18.06 -5.93 -3.57
C LYS A 8 -17.90 -7.41 -3.88
N ALA A 9 -17.43 -8.21 -2.93
CA ALA A 9 -17.33 -9.66 -3.09
C ALA A 9 -18.72 -10.28 -3.30
N GLU A 10 -19.73 -9.87 -2.53
CA GLU A 10 -21.12 -10.34 -2.70
C GLU A 10 -21.68 -10.00 -4.09
N GLU A 11 -21.51 -8.75 -4.54
CA GLU A 11 -21.95 -8.30 -5.86
C GLU A 11 -21.30 -9.08 -7.01
N LEU A 12 -20.05 -9.53 -6.82
CA LEU A 12 -19.30 -10.32 -7.79
C LEU A 12 -19.55 -11.84 -7.66
N GLY A 13 -20.50 -12.27 -6.82
CA GLY A 13 -20.82 -13.67 -6.60
C GLY A 13 -19.73 -14.46 -5.88
N CYS A 14 -18.82 -13.79 -5.19
CA CYS A 14 -17.81 -14.42 -4.33
C CYS A 14 -18.45 -14.81 -2.98
N LYS A 15 -17.78 -15.68 -2.21
CA LYS A 15 -18.28 -16.18 -0.92
C LYS A 15 -17.53 -15.54 0.26
N PRO A 16 -17.81 -14.28 0.64
CA PRO A 16 -17.27 -13.74 1.89
C PRO A 16 -17.82 -14.54 3.08
N PRO A 17 -17.16 -14.51 4.26
CA PRO A 17 -16.07 -13.62 4.64
C PRO A 17 -14.66 -14.09 4.22
N ASP A 18 -14.56 -15.21 3.49
CA ASP A 18 -13.28 -15.86 3.17
C ASP A 18 -12.91 -15.69 1.69
N LEU A 19 -11.84 -14.94 1.41
CA LEU A 19 -11.37 -14.67 0.06
C LEU A 19 -10.02 -15.36 -0.18
N ILE A 20 -10.06 -16.62 -0.61
CA ILE A 20 -8.89 -17.51 -0.56
C ILE A 20 -8.44 -18.08 -1.92
N THR A 21 -9.17 -17.84 -3.00
CA THR A 21 -8.87 -18.47 -4.30
C THR A 21 -8.35 -17.47 -5.33
N ARG A 22 -7.48 -17.94 -6.24
CA ARG A 22 -6.99 -17.14 -7.36
C ARG A 22 -8.09 -16.58 -8.26
N PRO A 23 -9.14 -17.35 -8.65
CA PRO A 23 -10.23 -16.80 -9.45
C PRO A 23 -10.95 -15.63 -8.76
N VAL A 24 -11.20 -15.74 -7.45
CA VAL A 24 -11.80 -14.65 -6.65
C VAL A 24 -10.88 -13.42 -6.65
N GLY A 25 -9.57 -13.62 -6.48
CA GLY A 25 -8.59 -12.53 -6.54
C GLY A 25 -8.56 -11.84 -7.90
N ARG A 26 -8.60 -12.60 -8.99
CA ARG A 26 -8.63 -12.08 -10.36
C ARG A 26 -9.89 -11.28 -10.67
N THR A 27 -11.05 -11.79 -10.26
CA THR A 27 -12.34 -11.08 -10.43
C THR A 27 -12.33 -9.77 -9.65
N MET A 28 -11.89 -9.79 -8.39
CA MET A 28 -11.77 -8.59 -7.57
C MET A 28 -10.78 -7.58 -8.17
N TYR A 29 -9.62 -8.03 -8.64
CA TYR A 29 -8.63 -7.20 -9.32
C TYR A 29 -9.21 -6.51 -10.56
N GLY A 30 -9.92 -7.23 -11.42
CA GLY A 30 -10.53 -6.63 -12.62
C GLY A 30 -11.46 -5.47 -12.29
N TYR A 31 -12.27 -5.63 -11.23
CA TYR A 31 -13.10 -4.54 -10.72
C TYR A 31 -12.26 -3.40 -10.14
N LEU A 32 -11.31 -3.68 -9.24
CA LEU A 32 -10.49 -2.67 -8.57
C LEU A 32 -9.65 -1.87 -9.56
N ARG A 33 -9.14 -2.51 -10.62
CA ARG A 33 -8.41 -1.86 -11.71
C ARG A 33 -9.30 -0.86 -12.47
N SER A 34 -10.54 -1.24 -12.75
CA SER A 34 -11.51 -0.36 -13.41
C SER A 34 -11.90 0.81 -12.49
N ALA A 35 -12.11 0.53 -11.20
CA ALA A 35 -12.36 1.57 -10.20
C ALA A 35 -11.18 2.53 -10.05
N ALA A 36 -9.95 2.03 -10.04
CA ALA A 36 -8.73 2.84 -9.95
C ALA A 36 -8.63 3.87 -11.10
N GLN A 37 -9.13 3.57 -12.28
CA GLN A 37 -9.13 4.51 -13.41
C GLN A 37 -9.96 5.77 -13.13
N THR A 38 -11.02 5.67 -12.34
CA THR A 38 -11.90 6.80 -12.03
C THR A 38 -11.33 7.76 -10.96
N VAL A 39 -10.25 7.37 -10.28
CA VAL A 39 -9.82 7.96 -8.99
C VAL A 39 -9.06 9.30 -9.07
N GLU A 40 -9.16 10.20 -10.04
CA GLU A 40 -8.30 11.44 -10.09
C GLU A 40 -6.76 11.27 -9.91
N ASP A 41 -5.97 12.14 -10.54
CA ASP A 41 -4.51 12.03 -10.44
C ASP A 41 -4.02 12.47 -9.05
N GLY A 42 -3.08 11.73 -8.46
CA GLY A 42 -2.67 11.89 -7.07
C GLY A 42 -3.72 11.39 -6.05
N GLY A 43 -4.81 10.77 -6.50
CA GLY A 43 -5.89 10.27 -5.66
C GLY A 43 -5.51 9.05 -4.82
N THR A 44 -6.43 8.63 -3.94
CA THR A 44 -6.24 7.45 -3.10
C THR A 44 -7.41 6.50 -3.16
N LEU A 45 -7.09 5.24 -3.41
CA LEU A 45 -7.99 4.12 -3.32
C LEU A 45 -7.81 3.43 -1.97
N VAL A 46 -8.81 3.52 -1.11
CA VAL A 46 -8.84 2.85 0.19
C VAL A 46 -9.63 1.55 0.06
N LEU A 47 -8.98 0.43 0.34
CA LEU A 47 -9.58 -0.90 0.37
C LEU A 47 -9.97 -1.23 1.81
N ASP A 48 -11.28 -1.30 2.06
CA ASP A 48 -11.86 -1.56 3.37
C ASP A 48 -12.24 -3.04 3.49
N PHE A 49 -11.52 -3.75 4.36
CA PHE A 49 -11.69 -5.18 4.61
C PHE A 49 -12.67 -5.49 5.75
N THR A 50 -13.46 -4.51 6.20
CA THR A 50 -14.50 -4.73 7.21
C THR A 50 -15.38 -5.91 6.82
N GLY A 51 -15.50 -6.89 7.72
CA GLY A 51 -16.31 -8.10 7.51
C GLY A 51 -15.56 -9.26 6.82
N ILE A 52 -14.37 -9.03 6.27
CA ILE A 52 -13.51 -10.09 5.74
C ILE A 52 -12.73 -10.72 6.89
N LYS A 53 -12.83 -12.06 7.02
CA LYS A 53 -12.16 -12.80 8.10
C LYS A 53 -10.79 -13.30 7.66
N VAL A 54 -10.74 -13.94 6.49
CA VAL A 54 -9.53 -14.57 5.96
C VAL A 54 -9.31 -14.16 4.52
N ILE A 55 -8.07 -13.79 4.21
CA ILE A 55 -7.57 -13.71 2.84
C ILE A 55 -6.33 -14.59 2.74
N ASP A 56 -6.24 -15.42 1.71
CA ASP A 56 -5.07 -16.28 1.49
C ASP A 56 -4.10 -15.66 0.48
N SER A 57 -2.86 -16.14 0.51
CA SER A 57 -1.78 -15.83 -0.41
C SER A 57 -2.22 -15.84 -1.89
N SER A 58 -3.03 -16.82 -2.30
CA SER A 58 -3.55 -16.93 -3.65
C SER A 58 -4.43 -15.74 -4.08
N PHE A 59 -5.24 -15.23 -3.15
CA PHE A 59 -6.08 -14.06 -3.38
C PHE A 59 -5.23 -12.79 -3.37
N ILE A 60 -4.31 -12.66 -2.42
CA ILE A 60 -3.42 -11.50 -2.27
C ILE A 60 -2.53 -11.31 -3.51
N ASP A 61 -1.96 -12.40 -4.03
CA ASP A 61 -1.09 -12.37 -5.22
C ASP A 61 -1.85 -11.90 -6.48
N GLU A 62 -3.05 -12.44 -6.71
CA GLU A 62 -3.87 -12.04 -7.88
C GLU A 62 -4.50 -10.66 -7.72
N MET A 63 -4.86 -10.26 -6.50
CA MET A 63 -5.56 -9.01 -6.24
C MET A 63 -4.61 -7.88 -5.87
N LEU A 64 -4.00 -7.97 -4.69
CA LEU A 64 -3.29 -6.85 -4.09
C LEU A 64 -1.94 -6.59 -4.76
N VAL A 65 -1.15 -7.64 -5.01
CA VAL A 65 0.17 -7.49 -5.64
C VAL A 65 0.03 -6.87 -7.03
N LYS A 66 -0.87 -7.40 -7.86
CA LYS A 66 -1.12 -6.85 -9.20
C LYS A 66 -1.62 -5.41 -9.14
N LEU A 67 -2.54 -5.09 -8.23
CA LEU A 67 -3.05 -3.73 -8.08
C LEU A 67 -1.95 -2.74 -7.66
N LEU A 68 -1.07 -3.13 -6.74
CA LEU A 68 0.07 -2.30 -6.29
C LEU A 68 1.09 -2.08 -7.41
N LEU A 69 1.37 -3.10 -8.22
CA LEU A 69 2.26 -2.98 -9.37
C LEU A 69 1.66 -2.08 -10.45
N ASP A 70 0.39 -2.26 -10.79
CA ASP A 70 -0.32 -1.40 -11.74
C ASP A 70 -0.31 0.07 -11.28
N ALA A 71 -0.50 0.36 -10.00
CA ALA A 71 -0.45 1.72 -9.46
C ALA A 71 0.94 2.37 -9.53
N ARG A 72 2.01 1.56 -9.56
CA ARG A 72 3.39 2.02 -9.72
C ARG A 72 3.74 2.27 -11.18
N GLU A 73 3.24 1.43 -12.08
CA GLU A 73 3.53 1.49 -13.52
C GLU A 73 2.58 2.44 -14.28
N SER A 74 1.43 2.77 -13.68
CA SER A 74 0.46 3.71 -14.24
C SER A 74 1.06 5.12 -14.39
N PRO A 75 0.79 5.82 -15.52
CA PRO A 75 1.20 7.21 -15.70
C PRO A 75 0.49 8.15 -14.73
N LYS A 76 -0.75 7.80 -14.34
CA LYS A 76 -1.52 8.47 -13.30
C LYS A 76 -1.03 8.02 -11.93
N VAL A 77 -0.68 8.97 -11.07
CA VAL A 77 -0.27 8.70 -9.69
C VAL A 77 -1.48 8.24 -8.89
N LEU A 78 -1.45 6.98 -8.47
CA LEU A 78 -2.47 6.39 -7.61
C LEU A 78 -1.83 5.85 -6.34
N TYR A 79 -2.43 6.20 -5.21
CA TYR A 79 -2.07 5.64 -3.91
C TYR A 79 -3.10 4.61 -3.47
N ILE A 80 -2.62 3.54 -2.84
CA ILE A 80 -3.46 2.46 -2.31
C ILE A 80 -3.25 2.37 -0.81
N LYS A 81 -4.37 2.32 -0.08
CA LYS A 81 -4.37 2.09 1.37
C LYS A 81 -5.25 0.92 1.74
N LEU A 82 -4.87 0.21 2.80
CA LEU A 82 -5.71 -0.82 3.42
C LEU A 82 -6.25 -0.34 4.76
N ARG A 83 -7.46 -0.77 5.10
CA ARG A 83 -8.03 -0.56 6.43
C ARG A 83 -8.93 -1.72 6.85
N ASN A 84 -9.15 -1.83 8.16
CA ASN A 84 -10.08 -2.79 8.77
C ASN A 84 -9.85 -4.25 8.35
N PHE A 85 -8.59 -4.65 8.16
CA PHE A 85 -8.21 -6.03 7.88
C PHE A 85 -7.99 -6.80 9.19
N SER A 86 -8.17 -8.12 9.16
CA SER A 86 -7.90 -8.98 10.31
C SER A 86 -6.40 -9.17 10.54
N VAL A 87 -6.00 -9.58 11.74
CA VAL A 87 -4.60 -9.94 12.05
C VAL A 87 -4.08 -11.02 11.10
N ILE A 88 -4.92 -12.02 10.79
CA ILE A 88 -4.55 -13.10 9.86
C ILE A 88 -4.31 -12.52 8.45
N ALA A 89 -5.14 -11.58 8.01
CA ALA A 89 -4.96 -10.89 6.74
C ALA A 89 -3.64 -10.09 6.71
N GLU A 90 -3.30 -9.39 7.79
CA GLU A 90 -2.03 -8.66 7.92
C GLU A 90 -0.83 -9.58 7.71
N ILE A 91 -0.78 -10.70 8.45
CA ILE A 91 0.29 -11.70 8.39
C ILE A 91 0.42 -12.26 6.97
N ASN A 92 -0.71 -12.63 6.35
CA ASN A 92 -0.71 -13.20 5.01
C ASN A 92 -0.26 -12.18 3.95
N ILE A 93 -0.69 -10.92 4.08
CA ILE A 93 -0.23 -9.84 3.18
C ILE A 93 1.28 -9.65 3.33
N ASP A 94 1.79 -9.52 4.55
CA ASP A 94 3.22 -9.30 4.80
C ASP A 94 4.07 -10.43 4.23
N LEU A 95 3.64 -11.69 4.45
CA LEU A 95 4.30 -12.87 3.90
C LEU A 95 4.41 -12.81 2.38
N VAL A 96 3.31 -12.50 1.68
CA VAL A 96 3.29 -12.42 0.22
C VAL A 96 4.17 -11.26 -0.28
N LEU A 97 4.06 -10.07 0.32
CA LEU A 97 4.84 -8.91 -0.12
C LEU A 97 6.35 -9.12 0.10
N ARG A 98 6.76 -9.75 1.21
CA ARG A 98 8.15 -10.12 1.47
C ARG A 98 8.65 -11.18 0.49
N SER A 99 7.88 -12.25 0.28
CA SER A 99 8.22 -13.31 -0.67
C SER A 99 8.42 -12.74 -2.07
N TYR A 100 7.49 -11.89 -2.54
CA TYR A 100 7.61 -11.23 -3.83
C TYR A 100 8.88 -10.37 -3.92
N SER A 101 9.16 -9.59 -2.86
CA SER A 101 10.32 -8.70 -2.81
C SER A 101 11.64 -9.47 -2.90
N ILE A 102 11.74 -10.62 -2.24
CA ILE A 102 12.91 -11.51 -2.28
C ILE A 102 13.08 -12.10 -3.68
N HIS A 103 12.02 -12.65 -4.29
CA HIS A 103 12.12 -13.37 -5.55
C HIS A 103 12.25 -12.47 -6.78
N LYS A 104 11.77 -11.22 -6.71
CA LYS A 104 11.76 -10.28 -7.85
C LYS A 104 12.69 -9.10 -7.67
N ASN A 105 13.42 -9.03 -6.55
CA ASN A 105 14.30 -7.93 -6.16
C ASN A 105 13.62 -6.54 -6.29
N LYS A 106 12.32 -6.48 -5.98
CA LYS A 106 11.51 -5.28 -6.03
C LYS A 106 10.66 -5.21 -4.78
N LYS A 107 10.98 -4.28 -3.88
CA LYS A 107 10.17 -4.00 -2.69
C LYS A 107 8.74 -3.64 -3.10
N ILE A 108 7.77 -4.24 -2.43
CA ILE A 108 6.35 -3.87 -2.51
C ILE A 108 5.88 -3.58 -1.09
N VAL A 109 5.30 -2.41 -0.91
CA VAL A 109 4.76 -1.96 0.37
C VAL A 109 3.38 -1.38 0.13
N VAL A 110 2.52 -1.46 1.14
CA VAL A 110 1.21 -0.81 1.14
C VAL A 110 0.99 -0.09 2.46
N ILE A 111 0.46 1.14 2.39
CA ILE A 111 0.16 1.95 3.57
C ILE A 111 -1.16 1.52 4.18
N THR A 112 -1.28 1.60 5.50
CA THR A 112 -2.49 1.23 6.25
C THR A 112 -3.07 2.43 6.99
N GLU A 113 -4.40 2.46 7.17
CA GLU A 113 -5.03 3.46 8.05
C GLU A 113 -4.87 3.08 9.53
N ASN A 114 -5.00 1.79 9.83
CA ASN A 114 -4.84 1.22 11.17
C ASN A 114 -3.37 0.92 11.47
N ILE A 115 -3.02 0.95 12.76
CA ILE A 115 -1.73 0.49 13.26
C ILE A 115 -1.69 -1.04 13.12
N CYS A 116 -0.70 -1.55 12.40
CA CYS A 116 -0.39 -2.98 12.26
C CYS A 116 0.17 -3.55 13.58
N GLN A 117 0.26 -4.87 13.72
CA GLN A 117 0.73 -5.52 14.96
C GLN A 117 2.13 -5.07 15.41
N ASN A 118 2.99 -4.70 14.46
CA ASN A 118 4.36 -4.23 14.73
C ASN A 118 4.45 -2.73 15.04
N ASN A 119 3.33 -2.09 15.39
CA ASN A 119 3.22 -0.66 15.67
C ASN A 119 3.63 0.22 14.47
N VAL A 120 3.33 -0.23 13.25
CA VAL A 120 3.65 0.48 11.99
C VAL A 120 2.39 0.76 11.17
N PHE A 121 2.46 1.70 10.23
CA PHE A 121 1.35 2.08 9.34
C PHE A 121 1.53 1.60 7.90
N PHE A 122 2.20 0.47 7.73
CA PHE A 122 2.42 -0.17 6.44
C PHE A 122 2.57 -1.67 6.58
N ILE A 123 2.48 -2.39 5.46
CA ILE A 123 2.79 -3.81 5.36
C ILE A 123 3.78 -4.01 4.21
N GLY A 124 4.85 -4.80 4.42
CA GLY A 124 5.92 -5.04 3.44
C GLY A 124 7.34 -4.76 3.97
N PRO A 125 8.38 -5.04 3.14
CA PRO A 125 9.78 -4.98 3.57
C PRO A 125 10.40 -3.60 3.37
N LEU A 126 10.13 -2.68 4.30
CA LEU A 126 10.92 -1.45 4.44
C LEU A 126 12.14 -1.69 5.35
N SER A 127 13.26 -1.00 5.07
CA SER A 127 14.39 -0.90 6.00
C SER A 127 14.06 0.00 7.18
N ASP A 128 14.86 -0.03 8.24
CA ASP A 128 14.66 0.82 9.41
C ASP A 128 14.65 2.32 9.05
N GLN A 129 15.56 2.75 8.17
CA GLN A 129 15.60 4.13 7.67
C GLN A 129 14.35 4.52 6.86
N GLU A 130 13.86 3.62 6.01
CA GLU A 130 12.64 3.84 5.23
C GLU A 130 11.41 3.92 6.15
N LYS A 131 11.34 3.03 7.14
CA LYS A 131 10.31 3.00 8.17
C LYS A 131 10.26 4.31 8.95
N ASP A 132 11.39 4.76 9.48
CA ASP A 132 11.48 6.00 10.27
C ASP A 132 10.97 7.21 9.48
N ILE A 133 11.32 7.28 8.19
CA ILE A 133 10.87 8.36 7.30
C ILE A 133 9.35 8.28 7.04
N VAL A 134 8.80 7.10 6.77
CA VAL A 134 7.34 6.93 6.59
C VAL A 134 6.58 7.31 7.86
N GLU A 135 7.08 6.92 9.03
CA GLU A 135 6.50 7.28 10.33
C GLU A 135 6.61 8.79 10.60
N PHE A 136 7.73 9.40 10.26
CA PHE A 136 7.91 10.85 10.32
C PHE A 136 6.82 11.60 9.53
N PHE A 137 6.53 11.17 8.29
CA PHE A 137 5.43 11.77 7.51
C PHE A 137 4.06 11.48 8.09
N ARG A 138 3.85 10.31 8.69
CA ARG A 138 2.57 9.99 9.34
C ARG A 138 2.23 10.98 10.45
N ILE A 139 3.24 11.38 11.24
CA ILE A 139 3.12 12.34 12.34
C ILE A 139 3.00 13.77 11.78
N ASN A 140 3.95 14.20 10.95
CA ASN A 140 4.08 15.59 10.52
C ASN A 140 3.18 15.97 9.32
N LYS A 141 2.55 14.99 8.66
CA LYS A 141 1.69 15.09 7.47
C LYS A 141 2.40 15.55 6.20
N SER A 142 3.24 16.56 6.28
CA SER A 142 4.05 17.08 5.18
C SER A 142 5.38 17.62 5.69
N ALA A 143 6.44 17.44 4.91
CA ALA A 143 7.75 17.98 5.23
C ALA A 143 8.62 18.14 3.98
N THR A 144 9.63 19.00 4.09
CA THR A 144 10.66 19.15 3.04
C THR A 144 11.71 18.04 3.15
N THR A 145 12.56 17.92 2.12
CA THR A 145 13.73 17.03 2.21
C THR A 145 14.67 17.44 3.35
N ASP A 146 14.83 18.75 3.59
CA ASP A 146 15.72 19.27 4.63
C ASP A 146 15.22 18.95 6.05
N ASP A 147 13.90 18.94 6.25
CA ASP A 147 13.31 18.53 7.53
C ASP A 147 13.62 17.05 7.83
N VAL A 148 13.53 16.20 6.80
CA VAL A 148 13.85 14.77 6.93
C VAL A 148 15.35 14.55 7.14
N VAL A 149 16.21 15.36 6.53
CA VAL A 149 17.67 15.36 6.80
C VAL A 149 17.94 15.69 8.27
N ARG A 150 17.33 16.74 8.81
CA ARG A 150 17.48 17.13 10.22
C ARG A 150 16.97 16.06 11.18
N PHE A 151 15.85 15.41 10.84
CA PHE A 151 15.27 14.34 11.64
C PHE A 151 16.13 13.06 11.63
N SER A 152 16.52 12.59 10.45
CA SER A 152 17.20 11.30 10.29
C SER A 152 18.71 11.35 10.57
N GLY A 153 19.32 12.53 10.52
CA GLY A 153 20.77 12.71 10.60
C GLY A 153 21.54 12.14 9.40
N LEU A 154 20.84 11.70 8.36
CA LEU A 154 21.43 11.14 7.15
C LEU A 154 21.92 12.24 6.20
N ALA A 155 22.88 11.89 5.34
CA ALA A 155 23.35 12.82 4.32
C ALA A 155 22.22 13.20 3.33
N PRO A 156 22.16 14.45 2.85
CA PRO A 156 21.07 14.92 1.98
C PRO A 156 20.82 14.07 0.73
N HIS A 157 21.89 13.57 0.10
CA HIS A 157 21.78 12.70 -1.08
C HIS A 157 21.14 11.35 -0.74
N ALA A 158 21.40 10.80 0.45
CA ALA A 158 20.83 9.55 0.91
C ALA A 158 19.33 9.71 1.21
N VAL A 159 18.95 10.79 1.90
CA VAL A 159 17.54 11.12 2.17
C VAL A 159 16.77 11.30 0.87
N LYS A 160 17.31 12.10 -0.07
CA LYS A 160 16.68 12.29 -1.38
C LYS A 160 16.45 10.96 -2.10
N ARG A 161 17.46 10.08 -2.11
CA ARG A 161 17.33 8.73 -2.70
C ARG A 161 16.20 7.94 -2.05
N ILE A 162 16.16 7.89 -0.71
CA ILE A 162 15.12 7.15 0.02
C ILE A 162 13.73 7.73 -0.25
N LEU A 163 13.57 9.06 -0.27
CA LEU A 163 12.29 9.71 -0.55
C LEU A 163 11.78 9.42 -1.97
N GLU A 164 12.66 9.44 -2.96
CA GLU A 164 12.29 9.07 -4.34
C GLU A 164 11.94 7.57 -4.45
N GLU A 165 12.67 6.70 -3.76
CA GLU A 165 12.37 5.25 -3.70
C GLU A 165 11.01 5.00 -3.04
N LEU A 166 10.73 5.63 -1.90
CA LEU A 166 9.43 5.56 -1.22
C LEU A 166 8.30 6.15 -2.09
N HIS A 167 8.57 7.23 -2.83
CA HIS A 167 7.59 7.81 -3.74
C HIS A 167 7.28 6.88 -4.92
N ALA A 168 8.30 6.25 -5.51
CA ALA A 168 8.16 5.26 -6.57
C ALA A 168 7.44 3.99 -6.11
N MET A 169 7.54 3.65 -4.82
CA MET A 169 6.77 2.58 -4.18
C MET A 169 5.35 3.00 -3.78
N ARG A 170 4.98 4.27 -3.97
CA ARG A 170 3.70 4.86 -3.51
C ARG A 170 3.51 4.80 -1.99
N ALA A 171 4.60 4.83 -1.23
CA ALA A 171 4.61 4.86 0.24
C ALA A 171 4.60 6.29 0.80
N VAL A 172 5.09 7.27 0.03
CA VAL A 172 4.99 8.71 0.32
C VAL A 172 4.50 9.47 -0.91
N ARG A 173 3.82 10.59 -0.67
CA ARG A 173 3.43 11.52 -1.73
C ARG A 173 4.51 12.54 -1.97
N LYS A 174 4.52 13.10 -3.18
CA LYS A 174 5.33 14.26 -3.54
C LYS A 174 4.39 15.30 -4.14
N ASN A 175 4.45 16.53 -3.64
CA ASN A 175 3.75 17.64 -4.27
C ASN A 175 4.68 18.37 -5.28
N GLY A 176 4.10 19.25 -6.10
CA GLY A 176 4.84 20.01 -7.10
C GLY A 176 5.87 21.00 -6.54
N GLU A 177 5.86 21.26 -5.23
CA GLU A 177 6.72 22.22 -4.53
C GLU A 177 7.98 21.57 -3.93
N GLY A 178 8.18 20.26 -4.16
CA GLY A 178 9.31 19.52 -3.59
C GLY A 178 9.10 19.04 -2.15
N ASN A 179 7.89 19.21 -1.61
CA ASN A 179 7.50 18.63 -0.33
C ASN A 179 7.01 17.20 -0.51
N PHE A 180 7.23 16.42 0.52
CA PHE A 180 6.71 15.06 0.63
C PHE A 180 5.60 15.02 1.68
N LEU A 181 4.62 14.15 1.47
CA LEU A 181 3.46 14.02 2.37
C LEU A 181 3.18 12.55 2.69
N SER A 182 2.50 12.31 3.81
CA SER A 182 1.93 10.99 4.07
C SER A 182 0.92 10.63 3.00
N VAL A 183 0.96 9.38 2.55
CA VAL A 183 -0.10 8.80 1.71
C VAL A 183 -1.41 8.86 2.46
#